data_AF-A0AAE0MDV2-F1
#
_entry.id   AF-A0AAE0MDV2-F1
#
_cell.length_a   1.000
_cell.length_b   1.000
_cell.length_c   1.000
_cell.angle_alpha   90.00
_cell.angle_beta   90.00
_cell.angle_gamma   90.00
#
_symmetry.space_group_name_H-M   'P 1'
#
loop_
_entity.id
_entity.type
_entity.pdbx_description
1 polymer ?
#
loop_
_entity_poly.entity_id
_entity_poly.type
_entity_poly.pdbx_seq_one_letter_code
_entity_poly.pdbx_strand_id
1 'polypeptide(L)'
;MSLVVHHNRQTSCSTRTMELSPNSTTAGGSTHKTQESLSIFSTLRYDPQLLQVPSGSMDHAGWNHKTTSPFYMLNYHRDRMLNAAVYFGWERVVETLSGDEGLDLLATMLTRAIASTPGIDQTSPVRLRVSFAGNDPSMNIEAWGSFSETTLENLFPRSLPSPHSDPTGEGSCQMPVKDAPYQVVLAAEKISPSEWTHFKTSRRQMYDKARQRAQIKLGDSKEVLMVNDTNGTIMEGSTTTPYFWRHGRWVTPPVSSEYDPESGSGGQDGTTRRWALQSGIACEEAIPVDSVVDGEECWLSNGARGFMFGRIKL
;
A
#
# COMPACT_ATOMS: atom_id res chain seq x y z
N MET A 1 -25.00 -49.49 -75.32
CA MET A 1 -25.47 -50.85 -75.01
C MET A 1 -26.62 -50.74 -74.02
N SER A 2 -27.79 -51.25 -74.43
CA SER A 2 -29.06 -51.53 -73.72
C SER A 2 -29.32 -50.93 -72.33
N LEU A 3 -30.36 -50.10 -72.18
CA LEU A 3 -31.76 -50.48 -71.85
C LEU A 3 -31.88 -51.22 -70.51
N VAL A 4 -32.60 -50.65 -69.54
CA VAL A 4 -34.01 -51.00 -69.22
C VAL A 4 -34.56 -50.03 -68.16
N VAL A 5 -35.76 -49.54 -68.45
CA VAL A 5 -36.69 -48.74 -67.63
C VAL A 5 -37.49 -49.68 -66.73
N HIS A 6 -37.90 -49.28 -65.52
CA HIS A 6 -39.25 -49.58 -64.98
C HIS A 6 -39.72 -48.56 -63.94
N HIS A 7 -40.92 -48.02 -64.19
CA HIS A 7 -41.78 -47.21 -63.32
C HIS A 7 -42.31 -48.03 -62.12
N ASN A 8 -42.62 -47.41 -60.98
CA ASN A 8 -44.00 -47.04 -60.60
C ASN A 8 -44.17 -46.46 -59.19
N ARG A 9 -45.09 -45.49 -59.14
CA ARG A 9 -46.14 -45.19 -58.12
C ARG A 9 -45.82 -44.49 -56.80
N GLN A 10 -46.52 -43.36 -56.68
CA GLN A 10 -46.90 -42.57 -55.52
C GLN A 10 -47.88 -43.31 -54.58
N THR A 11 -47.83 -42.97 -53.28
CA THR A 11 -48.97 -42.72 -52.36
C THR A 11 -48.39 -42.12 -51.05
N SER A 12 -48.52 -40.82 -50.79
CA SER A 12 -49.54 -40.13 -49.97
C SER A 12 -49.53 -40.41 -48.45
N CYS A 13 -49.19 -39.33 -47.71
CA CYS A 13 -49.83 -38.81 -46.49
C CYS A 13 -49.92 -39.68 -45.21
N SER A 14 -49.23 -39.26 -44.14
CA SER A 14 -49.91 -38.88 -42.88
C SER A 14 -48.89 -38.27 -41.89
N THR A 15 -49.24 -37.10 -41.39
CA THR A 15 -48.51 -36.30 -40.40
C THR A 15 -48.86 -36.75 -38.99
N ARG A 16 -47.87 -37.05 -38.12
CA ARG A 16 -48.01 -36.76 -36.69
C ARG A 16 -46.66 -36.59 -36.00
N THR A 17 -46.58 -35.45 -35.33
CA THR A 17 -45.50 -34.83 -34.59
C THR A 17 -45.06 -35.66 -33.37
N MET A 18 -43.74 -35.80 -33.18
CA MET A 18 -43.12 -35.94 -31.86
C MET A 18 -41.84 -35.10 -31.84
N GLU A 19 -41.82 -34.11 -30.94
CA GLU A 19 -40.65 -33.32 -30.58
C GLU A 19 -39.62 -34.19 -29.87
N LEU A 20 -38.36 -34.15 -30.32
CA LEU A 20 -37.19 -34.46 -29.51
C LEU A 20 -36.08 -33.46 -29.86
N SER A 21 -35.55 -32.85 -28.80
CA SER A 21 -34.54 -31.79 -28.79
C SER A 21 -33.22 -32.18 -29.48
N PRO A 22 -32.47 -31.21 -30.04
CA PRO A 22 -31.24 -31.49 -30.76
C PRO A 22 -30.04 -31.73 -29.85
N ASN A 23 -29.18 -32.61 -30.36
CA ASN A 23 -27.89 -33.04 -29.84
C ASN A 23 -26.96 -31.90 -29.42
N SER A 24 -26.29 -32.17 -28.30
CA SER A 24 -25.10 -31.49 -27.79
C SER A 24 -23.96 -31.48 -28.81
N THR A 25 -23.48 -30.28 -29.12
CA THR A 25 -22.14 -30.08 -29.68
C THR A 25 -21.36 -29.23 -28.68
N THR A 26 -20.21 -29.77 -28.30
CA THR A 26 -19.26 -29.26 -27.32
C THR A 26 -18.72 -27.88 -27.70
N ALA A 27 -18.98 -26.88 -26.85
CA ALA A 27 -18.22 -25.64 -26.82
C ALA A 27 -17.48 -25.57 -25.48
N GLY A 28 -16.20 -25.93 -25.49
CA GLY A 28 -15.29 -25.68 -24.39
C GLY A 28 -15.10 -24.17 -24.22
N GLY A 29 -15.84 -23.58 -23.28
CA GLY A 29 -15.61 -22.21 -22.84
C GLY A 29 -14.32 -22.15 -22.04
N SER A 30 -13.21 -21.79 -22.72
CA SER A 30 -12.00 -21.33 -22.06
C SER A 30 -12.33 -20.05 -21.30
N THR A 31 -12.53 -20.18 -19.99
CA THR A 31 -12.49 -19.03 -19.08
C THR A 31 -11.02 -18.64 -18.91
N HIS A 32 -10.49 -17.88 -19.86
CA HIS A 32 -9.32 -17.06 -19.58
C HIS A 32 -9.73 -16.05 -18.51
N LYS A 33 -9.54 -16.40 -17.24
CA LYS A 33 -9.32 -15.40 -16.20
C LYS A 33 -8.11 -14.62 -16.68
N THR A 34 -8.33 -13.39 -17.12
CA THR A 34 -7.26 -12.42 -17.37
C THR A 34 -6.43 -12.42 -16.09
N GLN A 35 -5.23 -12.98 -16.15
CA GLN A 35 -4.32 -12.91 -15.04
C GLN A 35 -4.01 -11.43 -14.86
N GLU A 36 -4.51 -10.83 -13.78
CA GLU A 36 -4.24 -9.42 -13.50
C GLU A 36 -2.72 -9.22 -13.52
N SER A 37 -2.28 -8.28 -14.37
CA SER A 37 -0.86 -7.96 -14.48
C SER A 37 -0.35 -7.44 -13.14
N LEU A 38 0.87 -7.83 -12.78
CA LEU A 38 1.56 -7.29 -11.61
C LEU A 38 1.60 -5.76 -11.73
N SER A 39 1.22 -5.06 -10.66
CA SER A 39 1.41 -3.62 -10.57
C SER A 39 2.25 -3.25 -9.37
N ILE A 40 3.08 -2.23 -9.54
CA ILE A 40 3.72 -1.50 -8.43
C ILE A 40 2.86 -0.29 -8.13
N PHE A 41 2.76 0.10 -6.86
CA PHE A 41 1.96 1.25 -6.51
C PHE A 41 2.45 1.99 -5.28
N SER A 42 1.96 3.21 -5.16
CA SER A 42 2.19 4.09 -4.04
C SER A 42 0.87 4.69 -3.58
N THR A 43 0.62 4.69 -2.27
CA THR A 43 -0.51 5.41 -1.67
C THR A 43 0.05 6.58 -0.87
N LEU A 44 -0.48 7.77 -1.10
CA LEU A 44 -0.03 9.02 -0.51
C LEU A 44 -1.18 9.97 -0.14
N ARG A 45 -0.83 11.05 0.57
CA ARG A 45 -1.75 12.13 0.97
C ARG A 45 -1.53 13.36 0.10
N TYR A 46 -2.62 13.89 -0.44
CA TYR A 46 -2.72 15.31 -0.81
C TYR A 46 -3.39 16.05 0.34
N ASP A 47 -2.87 17.21 0.68
CA ASP A 47 -3.41 18.06 1.73
C ASP A 47 -2.98 19.53 1.55
N PRO A 48 -3.92 20.47 1.41
CA PRO A 48 -3.60 21.90 1.28
C PRO A 48 -2.81 22.46 2.46
N GLN A 49 -2.96 21.93 3.67
CA GLN A 49 -2.22 22.41 4.83
C GLN A 49 -0.70 22.26 4.65
N LEU A 50 -0.24 21.32 3.80
CA LEU A 50 1.18 21.10 3.55
C LEU A 50 1.85 22.29 2.85
N LEU A 51 1.06 23.16 2.20
CA LEU A 51 1.58 24.38 1.57
C LEU A 51 2.20 25.37 2.57
N GLN A 52 1.84 25.26 3.85
CA GLN A 52 2.39 26.12 4.91
C GLN A 52 3.74 25.62 5.47
N VAL A 53 4.14 24.38 5.16
CA VAL A 53 5.35 23.73 5.72
C VAL A 53 6.65 24.47 5.39
N PRO A 54 6.90 24.94 4.15
CA PRO A 54 8.12 25.70 3.84
C PRO A 54 8.28 27.01 4.62
N SER A 55 7.16 27.69 4.90
CA SER A 55 7.13 28.96 5.64
C SER A 55 6.98 28.79 7.16
N GLY A 56 6.72 27.57 7.63
CA GLY A 56 6.45 27.27 9.03
C GLY A 56 7.71 26.97 9.85
N SER A 57 7.50 26.53 11.10
CA SER A 57 8.58 26.16 12.04
C SER A 57 9.07 24.70 11.88
N MET A 58 8.68 23.99 10.82
CA MET A 58 9.01 22.59 10.58
C MET A 58 10.21 22.43 9.63
N ASP A 59 11.35 22.98 10.02
CA ASP A 59 12.62 22.86 9.28
C ASP A 59 13.06 21.39 9.09
N HIS A 60 12.61 20.50 9.97
CA HIS A 60 12.83 19.04 9.91
C HIS A 60 11.90 18.28 8.95
N ALA A 61 10.93 18.92 8.29
CA ALA A 61 9.98 18.25 7.38
C ALA A 61 10.58 17.80 6.02
N GLY A 62 11.90 17.89 5.86
CA GLY A 62 12.63 17.32 4.73
C GLY A 62 12.23 17.95 3.39
N TRP A 63 11.79 17.14 2.43
CA TRP A 63 11.43 17.60 1.09
C TRP A 63 10.28 18.61 1.12
N ASN A 64 9.26 18.40 1.96
CA ASN A 64 8.13 19.33 2.07
C ASN A 64 8.49 20.69 2.69
N HIS A 65 9.63 20.79 3.41
CA HIS A 65 10.15 22.09 3.85
C HIS A 65 10.89 22.81 2.71
N LYS A 66 11.64 22.06 1.90
CA LYS A 66 12.44 22.60 0.77
C LYS A 66 11.60 22.92 -0.47
N THR A 67 10.45 22.28 -0.62
CA THR A 67 9.60 22.37 -1.81
C THR A 67 8.16 22.61 -1.41
N THR A 68 7.59 23.72 -1.87
CA THR A 68 6.16 24.03 -1.70
C THR A 68 5.33 23.03 -2.50
N SER A 69 4.70 22.09 -1.80
CA SER A 69 3.90 21.04 -2.40
C SER A 69 2.77 20.61 -1.48
N PRO A 70 1.55 20.37 -2.00
CA PRO A 70 0.45 19.81 -1.23
C PRO A 70 0.54 18.28 -1.12
N PHE A 71 1.61 17.64 -1.62
CA PHE A 71 1.79 16.19 -1.56
C PHE A 71 2.75 15.81 -0.45
N TYR A 72 2.31 14.96 0.46
CA TYR A 72 3.13 14.47 1.56
C TYR A 72 4.26 13.58 1.04
N MET A 73 5.52 13.98 1.25
CA MET A 73 6.73 13.18 0.99
C MET A 73 6.84 12.63 -0.45
N LEU A 74 6.44 13.41 -1.46
CA LEU A 74 6.29 12.95 -2.84
C LEU A 74 7.57 12.32 -3.41
N ASN A 75 8.73 12.88 -3.07
CA ASN A 75 10.04 12.35 -3.47
C ASN A 75 10.25 10.89 -3.01
N TYR A 76 9.88 10.56 -1.78
CA TYR A 76 9.98 9.18 -1.28
C TYR A 76 8.97 8.25 -1.97
N HIS A 77 7.78 8.77 -2.29
CA HIS A 77 6.77 8.01 -3.04
C HIS A 77 7.23 7.68 -4.46
N ARG A 78 7.88 8.62 -5.15
CA ARG A 78 8.55 8.38 -6.44
C ARG A 78 9.63 7.32 -6.25
N ASP A 79 10.58 7.53 -5.35
CA ASP A 79 11.74 6.63 -5.16
C ASP A 79 11.29 5.19 -4.90
N ARG A 80 10.26 4.99 -4.08
CA ARG A 80 9.69 3.66 -3.81
C ARG A 80 9.23 2.95 -5.09
N MET A 81 8.54 3.67 -5.99
CA MET A 81 8.08 3.08 -7.24
C MET A 81 9.24 2.88 -8.22
N LEU A 82 10.18 3.83 -8.26
CA LEU A 82 11.38 3.73 -9.09
C LEU A 82 12.22 2.51 -8.70
N ASN A 83 12.49 2.30 -7.41
CA ASN A 83 13.26 1.15 -6.93
C ASN A 83 12.59 -0.19 -7.27
N ALA A 84 11.26 -0.26 -7.14
CA ALA A 84 10.51 -1.44 -7.56
C ALA A 84 10.58 -1.66 -9.08
N ALA A 85 10.45 -0.60 -9.88
CA ALA A 85 10.57 -0.67 -11.33
C ALA A 85 11.98 -1.13 -11.77
N VAL A 86 13.04 -0.64 -11.12
CA VAL A 86 14.42 -1.09 -11.33
C VAL A 86 14.54 -2.58 -11.04
N TYR A 87 14.05 -3.03 -9.88
CA TYR A 87 14.12 -4.44 -9.49
C TYR A 87 13.39 -5.37 -10.49
N PHE A 88 12.21 -4.98 -10.96
CA PHE A 88 11.44 -5.78 -11.91
C PHE A 88 11.86 -5.60 -13.38
N GLY A 89 12.89 -4.79 -13.67
CA GLY A 89 13.36 -4.52 -15.04
C GLY A 89 12.35 -3.76 -15.89
N TRP A 90 11.56 -2.86 -15.29
CA TRP A 90 10.54 -2.06 -15.97
C TRP A 90 11.14 -0.76 -16.50
N GLU A 91 12.03 -0.88 -17.49
CA GLU A 91 12.83 0.21 -18.04
C GLU A 91 12.01 1.45 -18.44
N ARG A 92 10.82 1.28 -19.03
CA ARG A 92 9.97 2.41 -19.45
C ARG A 92 9.40 3.16 -18.25
N VAL A 93 9.10 2.45 -17.17
CA VAL A 93 8.65 3.04 -15.90
C VAL A 93 9.82 3.71 -15.19
N VAL A 94 11.02 3.12 -15.26
CA VAL A 94 12.26 3.73 -14.75
C VAL A 94 12.53 5.06 -15.45
N GLU A 95 12.50 5.10 -16.78
CA GLU A 95 12.64 6.34 -17.58
C GLU A 95 11.61 7.39 -17.16
N THR A 96 10.36 6.98 -16.96
CA THR A 96 9.25 7.89 -16.57
C THR A 96 9.43 8.50 -15.19
N LEU A 97 10.02 7.77 -14.23
CA LEU A 97 10.15 8.21 -12.84
C LEU A 97 11.52 8.81 -12.51
N SER A 98 12.52 8.65 -13.38
CA SER A 98 13.91 9.05 -13.09
C SER A 98 14.10 10.57 -13.04
N GLY A 99 15.03 11.00 -12.18
CA GLY A 99 15.46 12.40 -12.08
C GLY A 99 14.38 13.36 -11.58
N ASP A 100 14.68 14.66 -11.59
CA ASP A 100 13.74 15.69 -11.14
C ASP A 100 12.53 15.79 -12.08
N GLU A 101 12.73 15.57 -13.39
CA GLU A 101 11.67 15.55 -14.39
C GLU A 101 10.58 14.50 -14.08
N GLY A 102 10.97 13.29 -13.66
CA GLY A 102 10.01 12.26 -13.27
C GLY A 102 9.22 12.61 -12.00
N LEU A 103 9.84 13.35 -11.07
CA LEU A 103 9.16 13.86 -9.88
C LEU A 103 8.14 14.96 -10.23
N ASP A 104 8.51 15.89 -11.11
CA ASP A 104 7.64 16.97 -11.60
C ASP A 104 6.48 16.43 -12.43
N LEU A 105 6.74 15.43 -13.28
CA LEU A 105 5.71 14.71 -14.02
C LEU A 105 4.71 14.06 -13.07
N LEU A 106 5.20 13.35 -12.04
CA LEU A 106 4.34 12.73 -11.04
C LEU A 106 3.47 13.77 -10.33
N ALA A 107 4.05 14.89 -9.88
CA ALA A 107 3.30 15.97 -9.24
C ALA A 107 2.21 16.55 -10.17
N THR A 108 2.55 16.77 -11.44
CA THR A 108 1.62 17.28 -12.46
C THR A 108 0.45 16.31 -12.68
N MET A 109 0.74 15.02 -12.81
CA MET A 109 -0.29 14.00 -13.04
C MET A 109 -1.21 13.84 -11.85
N LEU A 110 -0.69 13.87 -10.62
CA LEU A 110 -1.51 13.83 -9.39
C LEU A 110 -2.42 15.06 -9.26
N THR A 111 -1.89 16.26 -9.52
CA THR A 111 -2.69 17.51 -9.50
C THR A 111 -3.81 17.45 -10.53
N ARG A 112 -3.53 16.98 -11.74
CA ARG A 112 -4.55 16.78 -12.78
C ARG A 112 -5.60 15.75 -12.36
N ALA A 113 -5.19 14.64 -11.76
CA ALA A 113 -6.11 13.60 -11.29
C ALA A 113 -7.06 14.16 -10.22
N ILE A 114 -6.56 14.93 -9.25
CA ILE A 114 -7.40 15.60 -8.25
C ILE A 114 -8.41 16.55 -8.93
N ALA A 115 -7.94 17.41 -9.83
CA ALA A 115 -8.78 18.41 -10.48
C ALA A 115 -9.86 17.81 -11.40
N SER A 116 -9.58 16.65 -11.99
CA SER A 116 -10.49 15.98 -12.93
C SER A 116 -11.40 14.93 -12.29
N THR A 117 -11.14 14.50 -11.05
CA THR A 117 -11.98 13.50 -10.37
C THR A 117 -13.24 14.14 -9.79
N PRO A 118 -14.46 13.74 -10.23
CA PRO A 118 -15.69 14.29 -9.70
C PRO A 118 -15.85 14.01 -8.19
N GLY A 119 -16.35 14.99 -7.46
CA GLY A 119 -16.64 14.86 -6.03
C GLY A 119 -15.43 14.99 -5.10
N ILE A 120 -14.24 15.28 -5.64
CA ILE A 120 -13.07 15.62 -4.82
C ILE A 120 -13.11 17.11 -4.45
N ASP A 121 -13.14 17.38 -3.15
CA ASP A 121 -12.91 18.71 -2.60
C ASP A 121 -11.40 18.96 -2.44
N GLN A 122 -10.88 19.93 -3.19
CA GLN A 122 -9.45 20.28 -3.18
C GLN A 122 -9.03 21.07 -1.95
N THR A 123 -9.99 21.51 -1.12
CA THR A 123 -9.73 22.20 0.15
C THR A 123 -9.59 21.24 1.33
N SER A 124 -9.89 19.96 1.11
CA SER A 124 -9.80 18.90 2.13
C SER A 124 -8.71 17.87 1.79
N PRO A 125 -8.25 17.06 2.76
CA PRO A 125 -7.32 15.97 2.51
C PRO A 125 -7.87 14.92 1.54
N VAL A 126 -7.03 14.46 0.63
CA VAL A 126 -7.37 13.45 -0.38
C VAL A 126 -6.36 12.30 -0.30
N ARG A 127 -6.88 11.07 -0.26
CA ARG A 127 -6.07 9.87 -0.41
C ARG A 127 -5.86 9.61 -1.89
N LEU A 128 -4.61 9.43 -2.29
CA LEU A 128 -4.23 9.11 -3.67
C LEU A 128 -3.59 7.74 -3.73
N ARG A 129 -3.83 7.02 -4.82
CA ARG A 129 -3.06 5.85 -5.21
C ARG A 129 -2.60 6.03 -6.65
N VAL A 130 -1.30 5.92 -6.87
CA VAL A 130 -0.69 5.88 -8.20
C VAL A 130 -0.11 4.49 -8.43
N SER A 131 -0.31 3.94 -9.62
CA SER A 131 0.16 2.59 -9.97
C SER A 131 0.58 2.47 -11.44
N PHE A 132 1.53 1.56 -11.68
CA PHE A 132 1.97 1.15 -13.02
C PHE A 132 1.70 -0.34 -13.18
N ALA A 133 1.14 -0.74 -14.32
CA ALA A 133 0.79 -2.14 -14.61
C ALA A 133 1.85 -2.74 -15.54
N GLY A 134 2.73 -3.61 -15.00
CA GLY A 134 3.89 -4.09 -15.74
C GLY A 134 4.81 -2.94 -16.19
N ASN A 135 5.53 -3.15 -17.29
CA ASN A 135 6.40 -2.14 -17.90
C ASN A 135 5.64 -1.08 -18.74
N ASP A 136 4.37 -0.83 -18.43
CA ASP A 136 3.59 0.27 -19.03
C ASP A 136 3.90 1.57 -18.27
N PRO A 137 4.44 2.61 -18.94
CA PRO A 137 4.72 3.91 -18.31
C PRO A 137 3.45 4.72 -17.97
N SER A 138 2.26 4.22 -18.31
CA SER A 138 1.01 4.91 -18.02
C SER A 138 0.69 4.89 -16.52
N MET A 139 0.62 6.07 -15.91
CA MET A 139 0.22 6.24 -14.52
C MET A 139 -1.29 6.06 -14.35
N ASN A 140 -1.70 5.05 -13.60
CA ASN A 140 -3.08 4.87 -13.16
C ASN A 140 -3.25 5.55 -11.80
N ILE A 141 -4.04 6.61 -11.73
CA ILE A 141 -4.24 7.40 -10.51
C ILE A 141 -5.69 7.31 -10.06
N GLU A 142 -5.87 6.87 -8.82
CA GLU A 142 -7.15 6.82 -8.13
C GLU A 142 -7.13 7.85 -6.98
N ALA A 143 -8.22 8.61 -6.83
CA ALA A 143 -8.38 9.62 -5.78
C ALA A 143 -9.66 9.36 -4.98
N TRP A 144 -9.55 9.45 -3.65
CA TRP A 144 -10.67 9.31 -2.73
C TRP A 144 -10.70 10.50 -1.76
N GLY A 145 -11.82 11.23 -1.76
CA GLY A 145 -12.09 12.32 -0.83
C GLY A 145 -12.53 11.83 0.55
N SER A 146 -12.95 12.77 1.41
CA SER A 146 -13.39 12.49 2.79
C SER A 146 -12.35 11.71 3.60
N PHE A 147 -11.08 12.03 3.40
CA PHE A 147 -9.97 11.41 4.13
C PHE A 147 -9.77 12.10 5.48
N SER A 148 -9.39 11.34 6.51
CA SER A 148 -9.28 11.88 7.87
C SER A 148 -8.26 13.01 7.96
N GLU A 149 -8.65 14.09 8.64
CA GLU A 149 -7.73 15.14 9.05
C GLU A 149 -6.56 14.57 9.87
N THR A 150 -5.41 15.21 9.76
CA THR A 150 -4.19 14.80 10.48
C THR A 150 -3.37 16.05 10.71
N THR A 151 -2.88 16.25 11.92
CA THR A 151 -2.06 17.42 12.26
C THR A 151 -0.72 17.36 11.53
N LEU A 152 -0.10 18.51 11.32
CA LEU A 152 1.25 18.56 10.78
C LEU A 152 2.26 17.84 11.70
N GLU A 153 2.05 17.83 13.02
CA GLU A 153 2.90 17.13 13.98
C GLU A 153 2.80 15.60 13.85
N ASN A 154 1.64 15.08 13.44
CA ASN A 154 1.49 13.66 13.11
C ASN A 154 2.04 13.34 11.71
N LEU A 155 2.14 14.31 10.80
CA LEU A 155 2.78 14.13 9.49
C LEU A 155 4.31 14.27 9.57
N PHE A 156 4.82 15.22 10.35
CA PHE A 156 6.25 15.52 10.50
C PHE A 156 6.64 15.65 11.98
N PRO A 157 6.55 14.56 12.77
CA PRO A 157 6.96 14.60 14.16
C PRO A 157 8.46 14.89 14.26
N ARG A 158 8.87 15.79 15.15
CA ARG A 158 10.30 15.99 15.44
C ARG A 158 10.87 14.82 16.25
N SER A 159 10.03 14.27 17.12
CA SER A 159 10.29 13.07 17.91
C SER A 159 8.97 12.38 18.23
N LEU A 160 9.03 11.09 18.58
CA LEU A 160 7.88 10.35 19.09
C LEU A 160 7.90 10.40 20.64
N PRO A 161 6.76 10.68 21.31
CA PRO A 161 6.68 10.66 22.77
C PRO A 161 7.06 9.29 23.31
N SER A 162 7.88 9.22 24.35
CA SER A 162 8.19 7.94 24.99
C SER A 162 6.91 7.30 25.58
N PRO A 163 6.93 5.99 25.87
CA PRO A 163 5.90 5.41 26.71
C PRO A 163 5.83 6.20 28.04
N HIS A 164 4.62 6.45 28.52
CA HIS A 164 4.34 7.17 29.79
C HIS A 164 4.68 8.67 29.83
N SER A 165 5.23 9.28 28.76
CA SER A 165 5.33 10.75 28.72
C SER A 165 3.98 11.35 28.37
N ASP A 166 3.51 12.32 29.16
CA ASP A 166 2.34 13.13 28.83
C ASP A 166 2.71 14.14 27.73
N PRO A 167 2.13 14.04 26.52
CA PRO A 167 2.40 14.97 25.42
C PRO A 167 1.73 16.34 25.62
N THR A 168 1.17 16.62 26.79
CA THR A 168 0.50 17.89 27.13
C THR A 168 1.36 18.81 28.01
N GLY A 169 2.57 18.39 28.41
CA GLY A 169 3.47 19.19 29.23
C GLY A 169 4.18 20.32 28.47
N GLU A 170 4.70 21.32 29.20
CA GLU A 170 5.55 22.38 28.67
C GLU A 170 6.82 21.77 28.04
N GLY A 171 6.84 21.67 26.71
CA GLY A 171 7.90 20.98 25.94
C GLY A 171 7.40 20.06 24.82
N SER A 172 6.08 19.87 24.69
CA SER A 172 5.48 19.00 23.66
C SER A 172 5.34 19.60 22.26
N CYS A 173 5.87 20.80 22.03
CA CYS A 173 5.84 21.43 20.72
C CYS A 173 6.42 20.48 19.66
N GLN A 174 5.68 20.27 18.57
CA GLN A 174 6.09 19.41 17.44
C GLN A 174 6.14 17.89 17.72
N MET A 175 5.48 17.43 18.79
CA MET A 175 5.24 16.02 19.04
C MET A 175 3.85 15.60 18.54
N PRO A 176 3.71 14.38 17.97
CA PRO A 176 2.44 13.88 17.48
C PRO A 176 1.49 13.56 18.64
N VAL A 177 0.19 13.73 18.40
CA VAL A 177 -0.85 13.40 19.37
C VAL A 177 -1.16 11.90 19.37
N LYS A 178 -1.52 11.37 20.54
CA LYS A 178 -1.87 9.95 20.76
C LYS A 178 -3.36 9.65 20.54
N ASP A 179 -4.07 10.48 19.78
CA ASP A 179 -5.52 10.39 19.62
C ASP A 179 -5.96 9.14 18.85
N ALA A 180 -7.10 8.57 19.28
CA ALA A 180 -7.74 7.41 18.67
C ALA A 180 -6.77 6.22 18.43
N PRO A 181 -6.25 5.59 19.50
CA PRO A 181 -5.24 4.55 19.39
C PRO A 181 -5.69 3.40 18.50
N TYR A 182 -4.80 2.97 17.61
CA TYR A 182 -4.99 1.73 16.85
C TYR A 182 -4.92 0.53 17.79
N GLN A 183 -5.87 -0.40 17.65
CA GLN A 183 -5.71 -1.74 18.19
C GLN A 183 -4.73 -2.51 17.30
N VAL A 184 -3.59 -2.93 17.84
CA VAL A 184 -2.54 -3.60 17.08
C VAL A 184 -2.46 -5.06 17.51
N VAL A 185 -2.71 -5.98 16.59
CA VAL A 185 -2.69 -7.43 16.86
C VAL A 185 -1.54 -8.11 16.12
N LEU A 186 -1.10 -9.27 16.59
CA LEU A 186 -0.15 -10.10 15.87
C LEU A 186 -0.86 -10.98 14.84
N ALA A 187 -0.24 -11.20 13.69
CA ALA A 187 -0.75 -12.14 12.71
C ALA A 187 -0.73 -13.56 13.29
N ALA A 188 -1.84 -14.29 13.13
CA ALA A 188 -1.95 -15.68 13.58
C ALA A 188 -1.02 -16.64 12.81
N GLU A 189 -0.63 -16.27 11.59
CA GLU A 189 0.31 -17.02 10.76
C GLU A 189 1.55 -16.16 10.49
N LYS A 190 2.72 -16.78 10.61
CA LYS A 190 3.99 -16.19 10.19
C LYS A 190 4.09 -16.20 8.66
N ILE A 191 4.88 -15.29 8.10
CA ILE A 191 5.11 -15.18 6.65
C ILE A 191 6.60 -15.16 6.36
N SER A 192 6.98 -15.70 5.20
CA SER A 192 8.36 -15.63 4.71
C SER A 192 8.60 -14.28 4.03
N PRO A 193 9.74 -13.61 4.31
CA PRO A 193 10.18 -12.46 3.52
C PRO A 193 10.31 -12.82 2.04
N SER A 194 9.91 -11.90 1.18
CA SER A 194 9.98 -12.01 -0.28
C SER A 194 9.99 -10.63 -0.93
N GLU A 195 10.21 -10.58 -2.24
CA GLU A 195 10.08 -9.37 -3.05
C GLU A 195 8.69 -8.75 -2.93
N TRP A 196 7.67 -9.57 -2.66
CA TRP A 196 6.28 -9.13 -2.43
C TRP A 196 6.08 -8.47 -1.08
N THR A 197 6.95 -8.78 -0.10
CA THR A 197 6.99 -8.07 1.17
C THR A 197 7.88 -6.84 1.13
N HIS A 198 8.88 -6.81 0.25
CA HIS A 198 9.82 -5.71 0.16
C HIS A 198 9.31 -4.55 -0.71
N PHE A 199 8.69 -4.84 -1.86
CA PHE A 199 8.15 -3.83 -2.77
C PHE A 199 6.64 -3.73 -2.68
N LYS A 200 6.11 -2.50 -2.83
CA LYS A 200 4.69 -2.24 -2.70
C LYS A 200 3.96 -2.60 -3.98
N THR A 201 3.52 -3.84 -4.08
CA THR A 201 2.89 -4.41 -5.29
C THR A 201 1.44 -4.82 -5.08
N SER A 202 0.71 -5.11 -6.16
CA SER A 202 -0.62 -5.72 -6.12
C SER A 202 -0.65 -7.16 -5.59
N ARG A 203 0.49 -7.85 -5.48
CA ARG A 203 0.57 -9.19 -4.88
C ARG A 203 0.53 -9.08 -3.36
N ARG A 204 -0.69 -8.96 -2.81
CA ARG A 204 -0.93 -8.69 -1.39
C ARG A 204 -1.69 -9.77 -0.63
N GLN A 205 -1.85 -10.94 -1.24
CA GLN A 205 -2.70 -12.01 -0.68
C GLN A 205 -2.32 -12.40 0.76
N MET A 206 -1.03 -12.40 1.11
CA MET A 206 -0.57 -12.64 2.48
C MET A 206 -1.08 -11.58 3.47
N TYR A 207 -1.01 -10.30 3.10
CA TYR A 207 -1.55 -9.21 3.92
C TYR A 207 -3.07 -9.26 3.99
N ASP A 208 -3.75 -9.53 2.87
CA ASP A 208 -5.21 -9.56 2.80
C ASP A 208 -5.77 -10.70 3.66
N LYS A 209 -5.15 -11.89 3.62
CA LYS A 209 -5.48 -13.02 4.50
C LYS A 209 -5.24 -12.68 5.97
N ALA A 210 -4.13 -12.04 6.31
CA ALA A 210 -3.85 -11.63 7.69
C ALA A 210 -4.89 -10.62 8.20
N ARG A 211 -5.25 -9.61 7.39
CA ARG A 211 -6.33 -8.66 7.72
C ARG A 211 -7.68 -9.34 7.88
N GLN A 212 -8.00 -10.29 7.01
CA GLN A 212 -9.24 -11.06 7.09
C GLN A 212 -9.33 -11.86 8.40
N ARG A 213 -8.26 -12.57 8.78
CA ARG A 213 -8.20 -13.32 10.04
C ARG A 213 -8.28 -12.41 11.27
N ALA A 214 -7.63 -11.26 11.20
CA ALA A 214 -7.72 -10.22 12.22
C ALA A 214 -9.05 -9.43 12.19
N GLN A 215 -9.97 -9.77 11.29
CA GLN A 215 -11.28 -9.12 11.13
C GLN A 215 -11.21 -7.61 10.90
N ILE A 216 -10.17 -7.15 10.19
CA ILE A 216 -9.96 -5.71 9.93
C ILE A 216 -10.75 -5.29 8.69
N LYS A 217 -11.66 -4.34 8.86
CA LYS A 217 -12.45 -3.72 7.79
C LYS A 217 -11.82 -2.40 7.34
N LEU A 218 -12.34 -1.87 6.24
CA LEU A 218 -11.94 -0.54 5.76
C LEU A 218 -12.41 0.52 6.76
N GLY A 219 -11.48 1.37 7.21
CA GLY A 219 -11.77 2.45 8.16
C GLY A 219 -11.51 2.10 9.62
N ASP A 220 -11.26 0.83 9.95
CA ASP A 220 -10.97 0.43 11.33
C ASP A 220 -9.64 1.03 11.81
N SER A 221 -9.63 1.53 13.05
CA SER A 221 -8.41 1.80 13.83
C SER A 221 -7.84 0.49 14.36
N LYS A 222 -7.57 -0.45 13.46
CA LYS A 222 -7.00 -1.76 13.76
C LYS A 222 -5.94 -2.13 12.74
N GLU A 223 -4.82 -2.65 13.21
CA GLU A 223 -3.71 -3.09 12.38
C GLU A 223 -3.23 -4.47 12.83
N VAL A 224 -2.70 -5.25 11.88
CA VAL A 224 -2.11 -6.57 12.13
C VAL A 224 -0.64 -6.55 11.74
N LEU A 225 0.21 -6.98 12.66
CA LEU A 225 1.66 -7.09 12.47
C LEU A 225 2.04 -8.46 11.92
N MET A 226 2.83 -8.46 10.85
CA MET A 226 3.39 -9.65 10.24
C MET A 226 4.63 -10.10 11.02
N VAL A 227 4.76 -11.42 11.18
CA VAL A 227 5.87 -12.04 11.88
C VAL A 227 6.66 -12.88 10.87
N ASN A 228 7.96 -12.68 10.84
CA ASN A 228 8.90 -13.43 10.02
C ASN A 228 8.93 -14.89 10.48
N ASP A 229 8.72 -15.83 9.56
CA ASP A 229 8.70 -17.26 9.86
C ASP A 229 10.08 -17.88 10.15
N THR A 230 11.14 -17.25 9.66
CA THR A 230 12.51 -17.75 9.68
C THR A 230 13.21 -17.36 10.97
N ASN A 231 13.09 -16.09 11.39
CA ASN A 231 13.77 -15.57 12.58
C ASN A 231 12.82 -15.16 13.73
N GLY A 232 11.50 -15.25 13.53
CA GLY A 232 10.53 -14.96 14.59
C GLY A 232 10.45 -13.48 14.99
N THR A 233 10.92 -12.56 14.15
CA THR A 233 10.86 -11.11 14.42
C THR A 233 9.65 -10.45 13.77
N ILE A 234 9.19 -9.33 14.31
CA ILE A 234 8.19 -8.47 13.67
C ILE A 234 8.77 -7.88 12.39
N MET A 235 8.01 -7.92 11.29
CA MET A 235 8.40 -7.34 10.00
C MET A 235 7.82 -5.93 9.83
N GLU A 236 6.49 -5.86 9.75
CA GLU A 236 5.73 -4.66 9.45
C GLU A 236 4.25 -4.89 9.78
N GLY A 237 3.42 -3.85 9.72
CA GLY A 237 1.96 -3.99 9.69
C GLY A 237 1.45 -4.28 8.29
N SER A 238 0.18 -4.69 8.15
CA SER A 238 -0.41 -4.95 6.83
C SER A 238 -0.40 -3.74 5.89
N THR A 239 -0.39 -2.53 6.46
CA THR A 239 -0.36 -1.26 5.72
C THR A 239 0.57 -0.21 6.33
N THR A 240 1.39 -0.58 7.31
CA THR A 240 2.12 0.36 8.16
C THR A 240 3.49 -0.18 8.55
N THR A 241 4.40 0.73 8.91
CA THR A 241 5.65 0.39 9.59
C THR A 241 5.45 0.58 11.10
N PRO A 242 5.77 -0.42 11.93
CA PRO A 242 5.69 -0.29 13.39
C PRO A 242 6.98 0.26 14.01
N TYR A 243 6.82 0.92 15.15
CA TYR A 243 7.89 1.39 16.01
C TYR A 243 7.60 0.99 17.45
N PHE A 244 8.60 0.43 18.12
CA PHE A 244 8.52 -0.06 19.49
C PHE A 244 9.55 0.66 20.36
N TRP A 245 9.26 0.77 21.66
CA TRP A 245 10.19 1.40 22.59
C TRP A 245 11.14 0.37 23.19
N ARG A 246 12.42 0.42 22.83
CA ARG A 246 13.45 -0.49 23.33
C ARG A 246 14.65 0.31 23.79
N HIS A 247 15.22 -0.05 24.94
CA HIS A 247 16.47 0.54 25.42
C HIS A 247 16.48 2.09 25.48
N GLY A 248 15.34 2.70 25.81
CA GLY A 248 15.22 4.16 25.92
C GLY A 248 15.10 4.91 24.59
N ARG A 249 14.79 4.22 23.47
CA ARG A 249 14.64 4.80 22.14
C ARG A 249 13.53 4.11 21.34
N TRP A 250 13.04 4.78 20.30
CA TRP A 250 12.15 4.17 19.32
C TRP A 250 12.95 3.36 18.31
N VAL A 251 12.56 2.09 18.15
CA VAL A 251 13.16 1.17 17.18
C VAL A 251 12.12 0.68 16.18
N THR A 252 12.55 0.43 14.95
CA THR A 252 11.72 -0.18 13.89
C THR A 252 12.44 -1.39 13.31
N PRO A 253 11.72 -2.40 12.79
CA PRO A 253 12.37 -3.58 12.21
C PRO A 253 13.38 -3.22 11.11
N PRO A 254 14.54 -3.88 11.07
CA PRO A 254 15.55 -3.66 10.03
C PRO A 254 15.05 -4.14 8.67
N VAL A 255 15.26 -3.32 7.63
CA VAL A 255 14.92 -3.64 6.24
C VAL A 255 16.03 -3.04 5.37
N SER A 256 16.72 -3.90 4.62
CA SER A 256 17.73 -3.49 3.65
C SER A 256 17.14 -2.51 2.62
N SER A 257 17.94 -1.56 2.13
CA SER A 257 17.51 -0.63 1.07
C SER A 257 17.34 -1.31 -0.30
N GLU A 258 18.04 -2.42 -0.50
CA GLU A 258 17.90 -3.31 -1.65
C GLU A 258 17.27 -4.61 -1.16
N TYR A 259 16.52 -5.28 -2.05
CA TYR A 259 15.92 -6.56 -1.70
C TYR A 259 17.01 -7.62 -1.48
N ASP A 260 17.10 -8.10 -0.24
CA ASP A 260 17.90 -9.24 0.16
C ASP A 260 17.04 -10.15 1.04
N PRO A 261 16.72 -11.38 0.58
CA PRO A 261 15.88 -12.31 1.35
C PRO A 261 16.49 -12.74 2.68
N GLU A 262 17.82 -12.66 2.83
CA GLU A 262 18.55 -13.17 4.01
C GLU A 262 18.87 -12.05 5.03
N SER A 263 18.60 -10.79 4.69
CA SER A 263 18.96 -9.65 5.53
C SER A 263 17.75 -8.97 6.17
N GLY A 264 17.94 -8.53 7.43
CA GLY A 264 16.94 -7.81 8.21
C GLY A 264 15.78 -8.67 8.70
N SER A 265 14.68 -8.01 9.03
CA SER A 265 13.42 -8.65 9.43
C SER A 265 12.51 -8.93 8.22
N GLY A 266 12.82 -8.37 7.05
CA GLY A 266 11.92 -8.34 5.90
C GLY A 266 10.83 -7.27 6.04
N GLY A 267 9.93 -7.19 5.06
CA GLY A 267 8.92 -6.13 4.97
C GLY A 267 9.34 -4.95 4.10
N GLN A 268 8.50 -3.93 4.03
CA GLN A 268 8.64 -2.83 3.06
C GLN A 268 9.65 -1.77 3.51
N ASP A 269 10.42 -1.23 2.56
CA ASP A 269 11.12 0.05 2.75
C ASP A 269 10.13 1.23 2.62
N GLY A 270 9.32 1.42 3.67
CA GLY A 270 8.25 2.41 3.72
C GLY A 270 8.74 3.86 3.57
N THR A 271 7.92 4.73 2.99
CA THR A 271 8.29 6.15 2.76
C THR A 271 8.50 6.91 4.07
N THR A 272 7.54 6.82 5.00
CA THR A 272 7.65 7.43 6.33
C THR A 272 8.71 6.76 7.19
N ARG A 273 8.95 5.46 7.01
CA ARG A 273 10.03 4.71 7.66
C ARG A 273 11.40 5.27 7.27
N ARG A 274 11.67 5.35 5.96
CA ARG A 274 12.92 5.90 5.43
C ARG A 274 13.15 7.32 5.92
N TRP A 275 12.10 8.15 5.93
CA TRP A 275 12.19 9.49 6.52
C TRP A 275 12.45 9.46 8.04
N ALA A 276 11.78 8.61 8.81
CA ALA A 276 11.97 8.50 10.27
C ALA A 276 13.41 8.13 10.65
N LEU A 277 14.01 7.20 9.90
CA LEU A 277 15.40 6.78 10.08
C LEU A 277 16.37 7.92 9.74
N GLN A 278 16.17 8.60 8.61
CA GLN A 278 17.02 9.73 8.19
C GLN A 278 16.92 10.93 9.14
N SER A 279 15.75 11.14 9.73
CA SER A 279 15.48 12.22 10.69
C SER A 279 15.90 11.85 12.12
N GLY A 280 16.41 10.64 12.37
CA GLY A 280 16.83 10.20 13.71
C GLY A 280 15.67 10.00 14.71
N ILE A 281 14.43 9.92 14.22
CA ILE A 281 13.23 9.71 15.05
C ILE A 281 13.20 8.28 15.58
N ALA A 282 13.68 7.34 14.76
CA ALA A 282 13.80 5.94 15.09
C ALA A 282 15.10 5.38 14.52
N CYS A 283 15.43 4.17 14.93
CA CYS A 283 16.61 3.43 14.50
C CYS A 283 16.24 1.96 14.28
N GLU A 284 17.08 1.24 13.55
CA GLU A 284 16.81 -0.17 13.28
C GLU A 284 17.21 -1.04 14.48
N GLU A 285 16.30 -1.94 14.89
CA GLU A 285 16.55 -3.00 15.85
C GLU A 285 15.57 -4.15 15.54
N ALA A 286 16.05 -5.39 15.55
CA ALA A 286 15.17 -6.54 15.40
C ALA A 286 14.25 -6.66 16.62
N ILE A 287 12.98 -6.99 16.38
CA ILE A 287 11.96 -7.05 17.44
C ILE A 287 11.45 -8.48 17.52
N PRO A 288 11.96 -9.32 18.43
CA PRO A 288 11.47 -10.68 18.61
C PRO A 288 9.98 -10.66 18.95
N VAL A 289 9.18 -11.53 18.34
CA VAL A 289 7.74 -11.60 18.62
C VAL A 289 7.46 -11.88 20.09
N ASP A 290 8.31 -12.69 20.74
CA ASP A 290 8.19 -13.04 22.16
C ASP A 290 8.56 -11.87 23.11
N SER A 291 9.10 -10.76 22.57
CA SER A 291 9.35 -9.53 23.34
C SER A 291 8.15 -8.58 23.39
N VAL A 292 7.10 -8.87 22.61
CA VAL A 292 5.90 -8.04 22.51
C VAL A 292 4.92 -8.41 23.61
N VAL A 293 4.35 -7.42 24.31
CA VAL A 293 3.44 -7.65 25.44
C VAL A 293 2.07 -6.98 25.26
N ASP A 294 1.01 -7.55 25.83
CA ASP A 294 -0.33 -6.96 25.80
C ASP A 294 -0.33 -5.57 26.45
N GLY A 295 -0.99 -4.61 25.81
CA GLY A 295 -1.07 -3.23 26.30
C GLY A 295 0.14 -2.35 25.98
N GLU A 296 1.20 -2.91 25.38
CA GLU A 296 2.41 -2.17 24.99
C GLU A 296 2.08 -1.01 24.04
N GLU A 297 2.68 0.15 24.29
CA GLU A 297 2.58 1.31 23.40
C GLU A 297 3.49 1.16 22.18
N CYS A 298 2.93 1.43 21.00
CA CYS A 298 3.68 1.47 19.76
C CYS A 298 3.24 2.66 18.91
N TRP A 299 4.07 2.99 17.92
CA TRP A 299 3.67 3.88 16.83
C TRP A 299 3.59 3.09 15.54
N LEU A 300 2.71 3.51 14.66
CA LEU A 300 2.58 3.02 13.30
C LEU A 300 2.81 4.20 12.36
N SER A 301 3.36 3.96 11.17
CA SER A 301 3.40 5.01 10.14
C SER A 301 3.12 4.50 8.74
N ASN A 302 2.57 5.36 7.89
CA ASN A 302 2.58 5.18 6.44
C ASN A 302 2.47 6.52 5.71
N GLY A 303 2.80 6.51 4.41
CA GLY A 303 2.79 7.73 3.58
C GLY A 303 1.40 8.32 3.28
N ALA A 304 0.31 7.83 3.88
CA ALA A 304 -1.00 8.45 3.75
C ALA A 304 -1.46 9.10 5.07
N ARG A 305 -1.18 8.48 6.21
CA ARG A 305 -1.66 8.91 7.53
C ARG A 305 -0.57 9.51 8.43
N GLY A 306 0.68 9.53 8.00
CA GLY A 306 1.79 9.95 8.86
C GLY A 306 1.97 8.94 10.00
N PHE A 307 2.18 9.44 11.21
CA PHE A 307 2.42 8.68 12.43
C PHE A 307 1.14 8.59 13.27
N MET A 308 0.77 7.36 13.60
CA MET A 308 -0.44 6.99 14.34
C MET A 308 -0.06 6.24 15.60
N PHE A 309 -0.70 6.58 16.71
CA PHE A 309 -0.48 5.88 17.96
C PHE A 309 -1.22 4.54 17.97
N GLY A 310 -0.62 3.51 18.57
CA GLY A 310 -1.19 2.18 18.66
C GLY A 310 -0.92 1.52 20.02
N ARG A 311 -1.75 0.53 20.35
CA ARG A 311 -1.60 -0.30 21.53
C ARG A 311 -1.73 -1.77 21.16
N ILE A 312 -0.76 -2.57 21.61
CA ILE A 312 -0.75 -4.01 21.36
C ILE A 312 -1.92 -4.67 22.07
N LYS A 313 -2.59 -5.60 21.37
CA LYS A 313 -3.60 -6.52 21.89
C LYS A 313 -3.23 -7.95 21.50
N LEU A 314 -2.88 -8.77 22.50
CA LEU A 314 -2.59 -10.19 22.34
C LEU A 314 -3.82 -11.07 22.65
#